data_AF-A0A7V9PWW5-F1
#
_entry.id   AF-A0A7V9PWW5-F1
#
_cell.length_a   1.000
_cell.length_b   1.000
_cell.length_c   1.000
_cell.angle_alpha   90.00
_cell.angle_beta   90.00
_cell.angle_gamma   90.00
#
_symmetry.space_group_name_H-M   'P 1'
#
loop_
_entity.id
_entity.type
_entity.pdbx_description
1 polymer ?
#
loop_
_entity_poly.entity_id
_entity_poly.type
_entity_poly.pdbx_seq_one_letter_code
_entity_poly.pdbx_strand_id
1 'polypeptide(L)'
;MIAEYASVVAAMAVLVSTITGSLATLPTSTNAALTAVTSGAKAQNVPVAGARAAYKRAPYSKPILKYLYAAGWIGGKKSPLSCLFARVQPDETEREAVREIRRNAKLVRQLRRARVSLTAAADTLVKGIASACS
;
A
#
# COMPACT_ATOMS: atom_id res chain seq x y z
N MET A 1 13.89 15.87 0.78
CA MET A 1 13.01 15.34 1.85
C MET A 1 11.53 15.18 1.50
N ILE A 2 10.71 16.21 1.22
CA ILE A 2 9.24 16.00 1.02
C ILE A 2 8.93 15.08 -0.19
N ALA A 3 9.74 15.14 -1.25
CA ALA A 3 9.53 14.33 -2.46
C ALA A 3 9.94 12.85 -2.32
N GLU A 4 10.90 12.52 -1.46
CA GLU A 4 11.44 11.15 -1.31
C GLU A 4 10.38 10.18 -0.77
N TYR A 5 9.55 10.66 0.16
CA TYR A 5 8.60 9.83 0.89
C TYR A 5 7.14 10.03 0.47
N ALA A 6 6.88 10.85 -0.56
CA ALA A 6 5.53 11.16 -1.01
C ALA A 6 4.76 9.92 -1.50
N SER A 7 5.45 8.90 -2.04
CA SER A 7 4.83 7.62 -2.43
C SER A 7 4.41 6.79 -1.22
N VAL A 8 5.23 6.78 -0.15
CA VAL A 8 4.88 6.12 1.14
C VAL A 8 3.70 6.84 1.77
N VAL A 9 3.71 8.17 1.83
CA VAL A 9 2.60 8.97 2.37
C VAL A 9 1.32 8.76 1.56
N ALA A 10 1.40 8.74 0.22
CA ALA A 10 0.24 8.47 -0.63
C ALA A 10 -0.30 7.04 -0.46
N ALA A 11 0.57 6.03 -0.38
CA ALA A 11 0.18 4.66 -0.12
C ALA A 11 -0.46 4.51 1.28
N MET A 12 0.11 5.18 2.29
CA MET A 12 -0.46 5.25 3.63
C MET A 12 -1.81 5.95 3.64
N ALA A 13 -2.02 7.01 2.86
CA ALA A 13 -3.34 7.63 2.71
C ALA A 13 -4.39 6.67 2.12
N VAL A 14 -4.00 5.80 1.19
CA VAL A 14 -4.87 4.70 0.68
C VAL A 14 -5.17 3.67 1.76
N LEU A 15 -4.17 3.27 2.56
CA LEU A 15 -4.37 2.33 3.66
C LEU A 15 -5.27 2.91 4.75
N VAL A 16 -5.02 4.16 5.14
CA VAL A 16 -5.81 4.86 6.17
C VAL A 16 -7.24 5.04 5.70
N SER A 17 -7.47 5.52 4.47
CA SER A 17 -8.83 5.67 3.92
C SER A 17 -9.61 4.35 3.85
N THR A 18 -8.93 3.21 3.71
CA THR A 18 -9.59 1.89 3.76
C THR A 18 -10.00 1.51 5.18
N ILE A 19 -9.18 1.85 6.18
CA ILE A 19 -9.39 1.49 7.59
C ILE A 19 -10.30 2.50 8.31
N THR A 20 -10.28 3.77 7.92
CA THR A 20 -11.19 4.82 8.44
C THR A 20 -12.45 4.96 7.60
N GLY A 21 -12.44 4.50 6.35
CA GLY A 21 -13.56 4.54 5.42
C GLY A 21 -14.04 3.15 5.02
N SER A 22 -13.99 2.86 3.73
CA SER A 22 -14.84 1.89 3.00
C SER A 22 -14.94 0.45 3.52
N LEU A 23 -14.04 0.00 4.40
CA LEU A 23 -14.09 -1.36 4.97
C LEU A 23 -13.97 -1.43 6.49
N ALA A 24 -13.74 -0.31 7.18
CA ALA A 24 -13.46 -0.22 8.64
C ALA A 24 -12.30 -1.10 9.19
N THR A 25 -11.78 -2.04 8.39
CA THR A 25 -10.83 -3.11 8.71
C THR A 25 -10.00 -3.47 7.47
N LEU A 26 -8.86 -4.16 7.67
CA LEU A 26 -8.05 -4.63 6.54
C LEU A 26 -8.74 -5.79 5.81
N PRO A 27 -8.77 -5.79 4.46
CA PRO A 27 -9.48 -6.80 3.69
C PRO A 27 -8.80 -8.16 3.76
N THR A 28 -9.45 -9.13 4.41
CA THR A 28 -8.95 -10.51 4.57
C THR A 28 -9.38 -11.45 3.44
N SER A 29 -10.37 -11.06 2.64
CA SER A 29 -10.87 -11.82 1.48
C SER A 29 -10.56 -11.11 0.17
N THR A 30 -10.52 -11.87 -0.93
CA THR A 30 -10.24 -11.32 -2.27
C THR A 30 -11.26 -10.27 -2.70
N ASN A 31 -12.55 -10.49 -2.43
CA ASN A 31 -13.60 -9.55 -2.81
C ASN A 31 -13.49 -8.25 -2.03
N ALA A 32 -13.29 -8.32 -0.71
CA ALA A 32 -13.06 -7.13 0.11
C ALA A 32 -11.80 -6.39 -0.37
N ALA A 33 -10.73 -7.11 -0.70
CA ALA A 33 -9.50 -6.51 -1.17
C ALA A 33 -9.68 -5.79 -2.51
N LEU A 34 -10.35 -6.39 -3.48
CA LEU A 34 -10.63 -5.76 -4.77
C LEU A 34 -11.55 -4.53 -4.66
N THR A 35 -12.52 -4.56 -3.73
CA THR A 35 -13.35 -3.39 -3.39
C THR A 35 -12.49 -2.27 -2.81
N ALA A 36 -11.63 -2.59 -1.85
CA ALA A 36 -10.69 -1.63 -1.26
C ALA A 36 -9.75 -1.02 -2.30
N VAL A 37 -9.14 -1.85 -3.15
CA VAL A 37 -8.25 -1.42 -4.24
C VAL A 37 -9.00 -0.51 -5.20
N THR A 38 -10.23 -0.86 -5.57
CA THR A 38 -11.06 -0.04 -6.48
C THR A 38 -11.39 1.31 -5.85
N SER A 39 -11.79 1.32 -4.58
CA SER A 39 -12.12 2.55 -3.83
C SER A 39 -10.88 3.43 -3.66
N GLY A 40 -9.75 2.86 -3.26
CA GLY A 40 -8.49 3.57 -3.09
C GLY A 40 -7.95 4.15 -4.40
N ALA A 41 -8.04 3.39 -5.50
CA ALA A 41 -7.64 3.88 -6.82
C ALA A 41 -8.49 5.08 -7.25
N LYS A 42 -9.83 5.00 -7.08
CA LYS A 42 -10.73 6.13 -7.36
C LYS A 42 -10.41 7.35 -6.48
N ALA A 43 -10.24 7.16 -5.17
CA ALA A 43 -9.94 8.24 -4.24
C ALA A 43 -8.61 8.96 -4.55
N GLN A 44 -7.66 8.26 -5.17
CA GLN A 44 -6.37 8.83 -5.57
C GLN A 44 -6.30 9.22 -7.05
N ASN A 45 -7.42 9.16 -7.79
CA ASN A 45 -7.47 9.42 -9.24
C ASN A 45 -6.50 8.56 -10.06
N VAL A 46 -6.30 7.31 -9.66
CA VAL A 46 -5.46 6.32 -10.36
C VAL A 46 -6.36 5.35 -11.14
N PRO A 47 -5.97 4.90 -12.35
CA PRO A 47 -6.76 3.96 -13.13
C PRO A 47 -7.09 2.66 -12.37
N VAL A 48 -8.38 2.40 -12.17
CA VAL A 48 -8.88 1.20 -11.45
C VAL A 48 -8.40 -0.09 -12.11
N ALA A 49 -8.37 -0.15 -13.44
CA ALA A 49 -7.90 -1.32 -14.18
C ALA A 49 -6.43 -1.65 -13.84
N GLY A 50 -5.56 -0.63 -13.78
CA GLY A 50 -4.16 -0.78 -13.40
C GLY A 50 -4.01 -1.24 -11.95
N ALA A 51 -4.77 -0.67 -11.03
CA ALA A 51 -4.73 -1.07 -9.62
C ALA A 51 -5.20 -2.52 -9.40
N ARG A 52 -6.25 -2.96 -10.13
CA ARG A 52 -6.70 -4.37 -10.11
C ARG A 52 -5.68 -5.31 -10.74
N ALA A 53 -5.02 -4.89 -11.83
CA ALA A 53 -3.93 -5.65 -12.42
C ALA A 53 -2.76 -5.79 -11.44
N ALA A 54 -2.39 -4.72 -10.75
CA ALA A 54 -1.38 -4.70 -9.68
C ALA A 54 -1.72 -5.69 -8.54
N TYR A 55 -2.98 -5.73 -8.11
CA TYR A 55 -3.44 -6.72 -7.14
C TYR A 55 -3.28 -8.16 -7.66
N LYS A 56 -3.66 -8.42 -8.93
CA LYS A 56 -3.60 -9.77 -9.51
C LYS A 56 -2.16 -10.28 -9.67
N ARG A 57 -1.23 -9.42 -10.09
CA ARG A 57 0.19 -9.76 -10.28
C ARG A 57 0.99 -9.90 -8.98
N ALA A 58 0.42 -9.50 -7.85
CA ALA A 58 1.12 -9.52 -6.57
C ALA A 58 1.52 -10.98 -6.20
N PRO A 59 2.81 -11.25 -5.90
CA PRO A 59 3.34 -12.61 -5.70
C PRO A 59 3.04 -13.16 -4.29
N TYR A 60 1.88 -12.85 -3.73
CA TYR A 60 1.49 -13.22 -2.37
C TYR A 60 0.23 -14.07 -2.39
N SER A 61 0.12 -15.07 -1.54
CA SER A 61 -1.11 -15.88 -1.42
C SER A 61 -2.20 -15.19 -0.60
N LYS A 62 -1.83 -14.41 0.42
CA LYS A 62 -2.76 -13.74 1.34
C LYS A 62 -3.40 -12.49 0.70
N PRO A 63 -4.74 -12.34 0.71
CA PRO A 63 -5.42 -11.17 0.15
C PRO A 63 -4.98 -9.83 0.74
N ILE A 64 -4.67 -9.80 2.05
CA ILE A 64 -4.18 -8.60 2.74
C ILE A 64 -2.85 -8.15 2.13
N LEU A 65 -1.91 -9.06 1.90
CA LEU A 65 -0.61 -8.72 1.31
C LEU A 65 -0.75 -8.27 -0.15
N LYS A 66 -1.61 -8.94 -0.93
CA LYS A 66 -1.94 -8.49 -2.28
C LYS A 66 -2.55 -7.08 -2.28
N TYR A 67 -3.40 -6.78 -1.30
CA TYR A 67 -3.99 -5.46 -1.10
C TYR A 67 -2.92 -4.42 -0.74
N LEU A 68 -2.03 -4.69 0.22
CA LEU A 68 -0.93 -3.79 0.59
C LEU A 68 -0.02 -3.48 -0.61
N TYR A 69 0.28 -4.50 -1.41
CA TYR A 69 1.04 -4.35 -2.65
C TYR A 69 0.32 -3.43 -3.66
N ALA A 70 -0.98 -3.64 -3.87
CA ALA A 70 -1.77 -2.79 -4.77
C ALA A 70 -1.92 -1.36 -4.23
N ALA A 71 -2.07 -1.17 -2.92
CA ALA A 71 -2.08 0.16 -2.28
C ALA A 71 -0.74 0.89 -2.46
N GLY A 72 0.37 0.17 -2.31
CA GLY A 72 1.70 0.66 -2.66
C GLY A 72 1.80 1.06 -4.13
N TRP A 73 1.32 0.23 -5.05
CA TRP A 73 1.30 0.54 -6.48
C TRP A 73 0.48 1.81 -6.80
N ILE A 74 -0.69 1.98 -6.19
CA ILE A 74 -1.51 3.19 -6.31
C ILE A 74 -0.72 4.43 -5.83
N GLY A 75 -0.06 4.33 -4.68
CA GLY A 75 0.79 5.40 -4.15
C GLY A 75 1.97 5.73 -5.08
N GLY A 76 2.60 4.71 -5.66
CA GLY A 76 3.69 4.87 -6.63
C GLY A 76 3.25 5.51 -7.95
N LYS A 77 2.07 5.18 -8.49
CA LYS A 77 1.55 5.84 -9.72
C LYS A 77 1.26 7.33 -9.54
N LYS A 78 0.93 7.76 -8.33
CA LYS A 78 0.66 9.17 -8.03
C LYS A 78 1.93 10.03 -7.98
N SER A 79 3.08 9.44 -7.69
CA SER A 79 4.35 10.16 -7.61
C SER A 79 5.48 9.44 -8.35
N PRO A 80 5.65 9.70 -9.67
CA PRO A 80 6.65 9.06 -10.51
C PRO A 80 8.08 9.23 -10.01
N LEU A 81 8.42 10.41 -9.47
CA LEU A 81 9.74 10.71 -8.91
C LEU A 81 10.02 9.90 -7.63
N SER A 82 9.03 9.78 -6.74
CA SER A 82 9.13 8.97 -5.51
C SER A 82 9.15 7.47 -5.80
N CYS A 83 8.68 7.06 -6.97
CA CYS A 83 8.78 5.70 -7.45
C CYS A 83 10.25 5.32 -7.74
N LEU A 84 10.99 6.22 -8.39
CA LEU A 84 12.43 6.05 -8.65
C LEU A 84 13.20 5.87 -7.33
N PHE A 85 12.88 6.66 -6.30
CA PHE A 85 13.50 6.54 -4.97
C PHE A 85 13.19 5.21 -4.28
N ALA A 86 11.95 4.71 -4.32
CA ALA A 86 11.62 3.39 -3.76
C ALA A 86 12.38 2.24 -4.46
N ARG A 87 12.80 2.44 -5.71
CA ARG A 87 13.63 1.48 -6.47
C ARG A 87 15.12 1.62 -6.15
N VAL A 88 15.60 2.83 -5.86
CA VAL A 88 17.02 3.14 -5.64
C VAL A 88 17.43 2.99 -4.17
N GLN A 89 16.52 3.26 -3.23
CA GLN A 89 16.75 3.17 -1.77
C GLN A 89 15.59 2.41 -1.07
N PRO A 90 15.43 1.11 -1.34
CA PRO A 90 14.33 0.32 -0.78
C PRO A 90 14.38 0.23 0.75
N ASP A 91 15.57 0.08 1.34
CA ASP A 91 15.74 -0.09 2.79
C ASP A 91 15.33 1.15 3.59
N GLU A 92 15.65 2.34 3.08
CA GLU A 92 15.29 3.60 3.73
C GLU A 92 13.79 3.89 3.59
N THR A 93 13.23 3.58 2.42
CA THR A 93 11.79 3.65 2.16
C THR A 93 11.00 2.67 3.06
N GLU A 94 11.54 1.47 3.30
CA GLU A 94 10.94 0.50 4.22
C GLU A 94 10.95 0.99 5.66
N ARG A 95 12.08 1.55 6.13
CA ARG A 95 12.17 2.13 7.48
C ARG A 95 11.16 3.26 7.68
N GLU A 96 10.98 4.12 6.70
CA GLU A 96 9.94 5.17 6.75
C GLU A 96 8.54 4.57 6.75
N ALA A 97 8.25 3.61 5.87
CA ALA A 97 6.97 2.92 5.86
C ALA A 97 6.66 2.24 7.20
N VAL A 98 7.65 1.61 7.85
CA VAL A 98 7.50 1.06 9.20
C VAL A 98 7.18 2.17 10.21
N ARG A 99 7.86 3.33 10.16
CA ARG A 99 7.58 4.47 11.05
C ARG A 99 6.15 4.98 10.88
N GLU A 100 5.72 5.17 9.64
CA GLU A 100 4.37 5.64 9.32
C GLU A 100 3.28 4.63 9.71
N ILE A 101 3.51 3.34 9.49
CA ILE A 101 2.61 2.29 9.96
C ILE A 101 2.51 2.31 11.49
N ARG A 102 3.64 2.45 12.21
CA ARG A 102 3.66 2.50 13.68
C ARG A 102 2.89 3.69 14.24
N ARG A 103 2.90 4.83 13.56
CA ARG A 103 2.14 6.03 13.95
C ARG A 103 0.62 5.81 13.91
N ASN A 104 0.14 4.81 13.18
CA ASN A 104 -1.28 4.49 13.10
C ASN A 104 -1.66 3.28 13.96
N ALA A 105 -2.05 3.53 15.22
CA ALA A 105 -2.44 2.48 16.17
C ALA A 105 -3.61 1.61 15.71
N LYS A 106 -4.48 2.10 14.82
CA LYS A 106 -5.59 1.31 14.26
C LYS A 106 -5.07 0.33 13.21
N LEU A 107 -4.21 0.78 12.30
CA LEU A 107 -3.55 -0.06 11.31
C LEU A 107 -2.67 -1.14 11.97
N VAL A 108 -1.87 -0.79 12.98
CA VAL A 108 -1.07 -1.76 13.75
C VAL A 108 -1.95 -2.86 14.35
N ARG A 109 -3.07 -2.50 14.98
CA ARG A 109 -4.02 -3.47 15.54
C ARG A 109 -4.61 -4.38 14.47
N GLN A 110 -4.98 -3.84 13.31
CA GLN A 110 -5.53 -4.61 12.19
C GLN A 110 -4.49 -5.58 11.60
N LEU A 111 -3.24 -5.13 11.40
CA LEU A 111 -2.14 -5.98 10.94
C LEU A 111 -1.85 -7.12 11.92
N ARG A 112 -1.85 -6.82 13.23
CA ARG A 112 -1.67 -7.84 14.27
C ARG A 112 -2.78 -8.88 14.27
N ARG A 113 -4.05 -8.46 14.15
CA ARG A 113 -5.20 -9.38 14.01
C ARG A 113 -5.08 -10.25 12.77
N ALA A 114 -4.56 -9.69 11.68
CA ALA A 114 -4.30 -10.37 10.42
C ALA A 114 -3.06 -11.29 10.43
N ARG A 115 -2.30 -11.36 11.53
CA ARG A 115 -1.01 -12.06 11.62
C ARG A 115 -0.02 -11.62 10.53
N VAL A 116 0.06 -10.31 10.29
CA VAL A 116 1.03 -9.67 9.40
C VAL A 116 1.95 -8.80 10.25
N SER A 117 3.26 -9.01 10.14
CA SER A 117 4.25 -8.17 10.82
C SER A 117 4.33 -6.79 10.18
N LEU A 118 4.76 -5.78 10.95
CA LEU A 118 4.90 -4.42 10.43
C LEU A 118 5.96 -4.34 9.32
N THR A 119 7.04 -5.08 9.46
CA THR A 119 8.10 -5.20 8.43
C THR A 119 7.56 -5.87 7.17
N ALA A 120 6.85 -6.99 7.27
CA ALA A 120 6.26 -7.63 6.09
C ALA A 120 5.24 -6.72 5.39
N ALA A 121 4.47 -5.94 6.16
CA ALA A 121 3.54 -4.97 5.60
C ALA A 121 4.27 -3.82 4.87
N ALA A 122 5.32 -3.28 5.49
CA ALA A 122 6.14 -2.21 4.91
C ALA A 122 6.87 -2.68 3.64
N ASP A 123 7.59 -3.80 3.71
CA ASP A 123 8.28 -4.41 2.56
C ASP A 123 7.31 -4.65 1.38
N THR A 124 6.13 -5.23 1.66
CA THR A 124 5.11 -5.49 0.64
C THR A 124 4.62 -4.19 -0.01
N LEU A 125 4.40 -3.14 0.80
CA LEU A 125 3.97 -1.84 0.33
C LEU A 125 5.06 -1.17 -0.53
N VAL A 126 6.32 -1.21 -0.11
CA VAL A 126 7.46 -0.66 -0.86
C VAL A 126 7.66 -1.39 -2.18
N LYS A 127 7.56 -2.73 -2.20
CA LYS A 127 7.57 -3.52 -3.45
C LYS A 127 6.42 -3.14 -4.38
N GLY A 128 5.24 -2.85 -3.81
CA GLY A 128 4.10 -2.29 -4.53
C GLY A 128 4.45 -0.96 -5.20
N ILE A 129 4.98 -0.01 -4.43
CA ILE A 129 5.42 1.31 -4.91
C ILE A 129 6.44 1.15 -6.05
N ALA A 130 7.52 0.40 -5.82
CA ALA A 130 8.60 0.21 -6.80
C ALA A 130 8.09 -0.43 -8.11
N SER A 131 7.05 -1.25 -8.04
CA SER A 131 6.45 -1.85 -9.24
C SER A 131 5.54 -0.93 -10.05
N ALA A 132 5.24 0.27 -9.55
CA ALA A 132 4.49 1.28 -10.29
C ALA A 132 5.34 2.09 -11.26
N CYS A 133 6.68 1.95 -11.18
CA CYS A 133 7.64 2.76 -11.95
C CYS A 133 7.90 2.21 -13.35
N SER A 134 7.24 1.11 -13.71
CA SER A 134 7.23 0.51 -15.05
C SER A 134 6.11 1.08 -15.90
#